data_AF-A0A3D1H9T7-F1
#
_entry.id   AF-A0A3D1H9T7-F1
#
_cell.length_a   1.000
_cell.length_b   1.000
_cell.length_c   1.000
_cell.angle_alpha   90.00
_cell.angle_beta   90.00
_cell.angle_gamma   90.00
#
_symmetry.space_group_name_H-M   'P 1'
#
loop_
_entity.id
_entity.type
_entity.pdbx_description
1 polymer ?
#
loop_
_entity_poly.entity_id
_entity_poly.type
_entity_poly.pdbx_seq_one_letter_code
_entity_poly.pdbx_strand_id
1 'polypeptide(L)'
;MAKKWVYTFKEGNMTMRNLLGGKGANLAEMTEIGLPVPQGFTITTEACTQYYEDGRKINDEIMQQAMEGVKWMEEVNGKKFGDLKNPLLVSVRSGARASMPGMMDTILNLGLNDEVVAAMIAGNSDPKFERFVYDSYRRFIQMFSDVV
;
A
#
# COMPACT_ATOMS: atom_id res chain seq x y z
N MET A 1 20.71 -15.17 9.26
CA MET A 1 20.24 -14.27 8.20
C MET A 1 19.02 -13.53 8.74
N ALA A 2 18.93 -12.21 8.52
CA ALA A 2 17.77 -11.41 8.89
C ALA A 2 16.50 -11.96 8.21
N LYS A 3 15.35 -11.89 8.88
CA LYS A 3 14.11 -12.48 8.37
C LYS A 3 13.46 -11.49 7.39
N LYS A 4 12.96 -11.98 6.25
CA LYS A 4 12.29 -11.13 5.25
C LYS A 4 10.80 -11.04 5.54
N TRP A 5 10.34 -9.83 5.83
CA TRP A 5 8.97 -9.48 6.21
C TRP A 5 8.18 -8.80 5.08
N VAL A 6 8.88 -8.24 4.09
CA VAL A 6 8.27 -7.51 2.98
C VAL A 6 8.73 -8.08 1.65
N TYR A 7 7.78 -8.31 0.74
CA TYR A 7 8.02 -8.83 -0.60
C TYR A 7 7.37 -7.92 -1.64
N THR A 8 8.14 -7.41 -2.58
CA THR A 8 7.59 -6.75 -3.76
C THR A 8 6.83 -7.79 -4.60
N PHE A 9 5.89 -7.36 -5.46
CA PHE A 9 5.15 -8.30 -6.31
C PHE A 9 6.06 -9.11 -7.25
N LYS A 10 7.27 -8.64 -7.54
CA LYS A 10 8.26 -9.38 -8.35
C LYS A 10 9.00 -10.49 -7.60
N GLU A 11 8.91 -10.50 -6.27
CA GLU A 11 9.63 -11.45 -5.41
C GLU A 11 8.72 -12.56 -4.86
N GLY A 12 7.43 -12.51 -5.18
CA GLY A 12 6.44 -13.52 -4.81
C GLY A 12 5.97 -14.33 -6.01
N ASN A 13 5.18 -15.37 -5.75
CA ASN A 13 4.40 -16.11 -6.75
C ASN A 13 3.22 -16.83 -6.07
N MET A 14 2.40 -17.53 -6.86
CA MET A 14 1.19 -18.20 -6.33
C MET A 14 1.48 -19.27 -5.26
N THR A 15 2.67 -19.89 -5.25
CA THR A 15 3.04 -20.92 -4.26
C THR A 15 3.21 -20.34 -2.85
N MET A 16 3.46 -19.03 -2.74
CA MET A 16 3.69 -18.32 -1.48
C MET A 16 2.41 -17.85 -0.79
N ARG A 17 1.24 -18.40 -1.16
CA ARG A 17 -0.07 -18.03 -0.61
C ARG A 17 -0.17 -18.03 0.92
N ASN A 18 0.55 -18.93 1.58
CA ASN A 18 0.56 -18.98 3.05
C ASN A 18 1.28 -17.78 3.66
N LEU A 19 2.34 -17.31 2.99
CA LEU A 19 3.19 -16.21 3.44
C LEU A 19 2.67 -14.83 3.00
N LEU A 20 2.16 -14.71 1.78
CA LEU A 20 1.70 -13.45 1.19
C LEU A 20 0.17 -13.25 1.27
N GLY A 21 -0.56 -14.26 1.74
CA GLY A 21 -2.01 -14.30 1.63
C GLY A 21 -2.49 -14.51 0.19
N GLY A 22 -3.80 -14.70 0.02
CA GLY A 22 -4.39 -14.94 -1.29
C GLY A 22 -4.27 -13.76 -2.25
N LYS A 23 -4.45 -12.53 -1.76
CA LYS A 23 -4.35 -11.32 -2.60
C LYS A 23 -2.91 -11.03 -2.99
N GLY A 24 -1.96 -11.09 -2.05
CA GLY A 24 -0.54 -10.84 -2.31
C GLY A 24 0.04 -11.85 -3.29
N ALA A 25 -0.24 -13.14 -3.10
CA ALA A 25 0.20 -14.19 -4.02
C ALA A 25 -0.40 -14.04 -5.43
N ASN A 26 -1.68 -13.68 -5.55
CA ASN A 26 -2.29 -13.41 -6.86
C ASN A 26 -1.69 -12.16 -7.55
N LEU A 27 -1.41 -11.08 -6.81
CA LEU A 27 -0.77 -9.89 -7.36
C LEU A 27 0.65 -10.18 -7.86
N ALA A 28 1.37 -11.02 -7.12
CA ALA A 28 2.69 -11.48 -7.52
C ALA A 28 2.62 -12.34 -8.79
N GLU A 29 1.71 -13.32 -8.84
CA GLU A 29 1.46 -14.15 -10.03
C GLU A 29 1.09 -13.30 -11.26
N MET A 30 0.17 -12.35 -11.11
CA MET A 30 -0.23 -11.45 -12.19
C MET A 30 0.95 -10.60 -12.69
N THR A 31 1.85 -10.19 -11.77
CA THR A 31 3.07 -9.45 -12.12
C THR A 31 4.07 -10.35 -12.84
N GLU A 32 4.23 -11.60 -12.41
CA GLU A 32 5.13 -12.59 -13.01
C GLU A 32 4.73 -12.93 -14.45
N ILE A 33 3.43 -13.11 -14.73
CA ILE A 33 2.92 -13.38 -16.08
C ILE A 33 2.83 -12.12 -16.98
N GLY A 34 3.24 -10.95 -16.47
CA GLY A 34 3.34 -9.72 -17.25
C GLY A 34 2.03 -8.94 -17.44
N LEU A 35 1.01 -9.14 -16.59
CA LEU A 35 -0.18 -8.29 -16.63
C LEU A 35 0.14 -6.87 -16.11
N PRO A 36 -0.60 -5.83 -16.56
CA PRO A 36 -0.38 -4.45 -16.14
C PRO A 36 -0.89 -4.22 -14.70
N VAL A 37 -0.14 -4.71 -13.72
CA VAL A 37 -0.41 -4.54 -12.29
C VAL A 37 0.31 -3.30 -11.77
N PRO A 38 -0.39 -2.32 -11.17
CA PRO A 38 0.26 -1.24 -10.42
C PRO A 38 1.21 -1.82 -9.38
N GLN A 39 2.47 -1.41 -9.42
CA GLN A 39 3.52 -2.02 -8.60
C GLN A 39 3.31 -1.72 -7.10
N GLY A 40 3.67 -2.70 -6.28
CA GLY A 40 3.54 -2.62 -4.83
C GLY A 40 4.24 -3.78 -4.12
N PHE A 41 4.03 -3.87 -2.81
CA PHE A 41 4.59 -4.91 -1.97
C PHE A 41 3.55 -5.50 -1.01
N THR A 42 3.86 -6.66 -0.47
CA THR A 42 3.08 -7.37 0.54
C THR A 42 3.91 -7.51 1.82
N ILE A 43 3.32 -7.13 2.95
CA ILE A 43 3.85 -7.45 4.28
C ILE A 43 3.33 -8.86 4.65
N THR A 44 4.22 -9.77 5.04
CA THR A 44 3.88 -11.18 5.17
C THR A 44 2.87 -11.46 6.30
N THR A 45 2.19 -12.59 6.20
CA THR A 45 1.35 -13.13 7.29
C THR A 45 2.17 -13.42 8.54
N GLU A 46 3.44 -13.79 8.39
CA GLU A 46 4.35 -13.99 9.51
C GLU A 46 4.66 -12.68 10.25
N ALA A 47 4.76 -11.55 9.54
CA ALA A 47 4.90 -10.24 10.18
C ALA A 47 3.66 -9.88 11.02
N CYS A 48 2.47 -10.31 10.59
CA CYS A 48 1.25 -10.20 11.38
C CYS A 48 1.32 -11.06 12.66
N THR A 49 1.80 -12.30 12.57
CA THR A 49 2.05 -13.15 13.76
C THR A 49 3.04 -12.47 14.70
N GLN A 50 4.16 -11.96 14.18
CA GLN A 50 5.18 -11.28 14.97
C GLN A 50 4.63 -10.05 15.69
N TYR A 51 3.78 -9.25 15.02
CA TYR A 51 3.09 -8.12 15.66
C TYR A 51 2.29 -8.55 16.90
N TYR A 52 1.61 -9.69 16.86
CA TYR A 52 0.89 -10.20 18.03
C TYR A 52 1.83 -10.71 19.13
N GLU A 53 2.90 -11.41 18.76
CA GLU A 53 3.93 -11.89 19.70
C GLU A 53 4.67 -10.74 20.40
N ASP A 54 4.90 -9.63 19.68
CA ASP A 54 5.52 -8.40 20.19
C ASP A 54 4.56 -7.52 21.02
N GLY A 55 3.40 -8.08 21.41
CA GLY A 55 2.42 -7.36 22.23
C GLY A 55 1.68 -6.27 21.46
N ARG A 56 1.35 -6.54 20.18
CA ARG A 56 0.67 -5.61 19.25
C ARG A 56 1.50 -4.37 18.94
N LYS A 57 2.80 -4.57 18.74
CA LYS A 57 3.74 -3.54 18.33
C LYS A 57 4.46 -3.97 17.06
N ILE A 58 4.67 -3.02 16.16
CA ILE A 58 5.50 -3.24 14.97
C ILE A 58 6.94 -3.04 15.41
N ASN A 59 7.77 -4.06 15.27
CA ASN A 59 9.19 -3.95 15.58
C ASN A 59 9.96 -3.19 14.48
N ASP A 60 11.18 -2.77 14.84
CA ASP A 60 12.01 -1.90 13.98
C ASP A 60 12.39 -2.58 12.65
N GLU A 61 12.59 -3.91 12.63
CA GLU A 61 12.96 -4.65 11.42
C GLU A 61 11.80 -4.68 10.40
N ILE A 62 10.56 -4.93 10.87
CA ILE A 62 9.37 -4.90 10.01
C ILE A 62 9.13 -3.49 9.49
N MET A 63 9.25 -2.48 10.36
CA MET A 63 9.07 -1.08 9.98
C MET A 63 10.12 -0.65 8.95
N GLN A 64 11.38 -1.00 9.17
CA GLN A 64 12.46 -0.69 8.23
C GLN A 64 12.19 -1.29 6.86
N GLN A 65 11.85 -2.58 6.78
CA GLN A 65 11.56 -3.22 5.49
C GLN A 65 10.31 -2.65 4.81
N ALA A 66 9.30 -2.22 5.57
CA ALA A 66 8.14 -1.54 5.00
C ALA A 66 8.54 -0.19 4.37
N MET A 67 9.39 0.58 5.04
CA MET A 67 9.90 1.85 4.52
C MET A 67 10.82 1.65 3.30
N GLU A 68 11.63 0.58 3.27
CA GLU A 68 12.39 0.17 2.09
C GLU A 68 11.46 -0.20 0.93
N GLY A 69 10.35 -0.89 1.20
CA GLY A 69 9.30 -1.16 0.22
C GLY A 69 8.64 0.11 -0.34
N VAL A 70 8.38 1.10 0.52
CA VAL A 70 7.86 2.42 0.09
C VAL A 70 8.87 3.11 -0.82
N LYS A 71 10.14 3.17 -0.42
CA LYS A 71 11.21 3.78 -1.23
C LYS A 71 11.34 3.09 -2.59
N TRP A 72 11.28 1.76 -2.63
CA TRP A 72 11.25 1.04 -3.89
C TRP A 72 10.04 1.41 -4.76
N MET A 73 8.84 1.56 -4.17
CA MET A 73 7.66 2.03 -4.91
C MET A 73 7.85 3.44 -5.48
N GLU A 74 8.51 4.33 -4.73
CA GLU A 74 8.84 5.67 -5.21
C GLU A 74 9.73 5.61 -6.46
N GLU A 75 10.78 4.80 -6.42
CA GLU A 75 11.73 4.62 -7.51
C GLU A 75 11.06 4.07 -8.77
N VAL A 76 10.26 3.00 -8.66
CA VAL A 76 9.62 2.37 -9.84
C VAL A 76 8.51 3.21 -10.45
N ASN A 77 7.86 4.08 -9.67
CA ASN A 77 6.80 4.97 -10.16
C ASN A 77 7.31 6.37 -10.55
N GLY A 78 8.56 6.72 -10.24
CA GLY A 78 9.09 8.07 -10.43
C GLY A 78 8.34 9.15 -9.62
N LYS A 79 7.71 8.74 -8.51
CA LYS A 79 6.85 9.56 -7.64
C LYS A 79 7.37 9.46 -6.21
N LYS A 80 7.05 10.43 -5.34
CA LYS A 80 7.48 10.39 -3.94
C LYS A 80 6.30 10.49 -2.98
N PHE A 81 6.32 9.69 -1.92
CA PHE A 81 5.28 9.68 -0.92
C PHE A 81 5.30 10.98 -0.11
N GLY A 82 4.19 11.73 -0.15
CA GLY A 82 4.10 13.05 0.46
C GLY A 82 4.76 14.20 -0.34
N ASP A 83 5.21 13.96 -1.57
CA ASP A 83 5.79 15.02 -2.40
C ASP A 83 4.73 15.98 -2.94
N LEU A 84 5.03 17.28 -2.90
CA LEU A 84 4.11 18.34 -3.33
C LEU A 84 4.14 18.55 -4.85
N LYS A 85 5.07 17.94 -5.58
CA LYS A 85 5.15 18.10 -7.04
C LYS A 85 4.63 16.89 -7.80
N ASN A 86 5.03 15.69 -7.40
CA ASN A 86 4.63 14.43 -8.03
C ASN A 86 4.34 13.36 -6.97
N PRO A 87 3.22 13.50 -6.23
CA PRO A 87 2.91 12.62 -5.11
C PRO A 87 2.69 11.18 -5.55
N LEU A 88 3.18 10.25 -4.72
CA LEU A 88 2.81 8.85 -4.70
C LEU A 88 1.63 8.67 -3.73
N LEU A 89 0.52 8.12 -4.23
CA LEU A 89 -0.61 7.69 -3.41
C LEU A 89 -0.69 6.18 -3.45
N VAL A 90 -1.04 5.57 -2.33
CA VAL A 90 -1.10 4.11 -2.19
C VAL A 90 -2.47 3.63 -1.74
N SER A 91 -2.75 2.36 -1.99
CA SER A 91 -3.88 1.66 -1.39
C SER A 91 -3.37 0.61 -0.43
N VAL A 92 -4.02 0.48 0.74
CA VAL A 92 -3.70 -0.53 1.74
C VAL A 92 -4.86 -1.52 1.79
N ARG A 93 -4.56 -2.80 1.59
CA ARG A 93 -5.57 -3.85 1.44
C ARG A 93 -5.19 -5.06 2.28
N SER A 94 -6.07 -5.46 3.19
CA SER A 94 -5.92 -6.70 3.97
C SER A 94 -5.98 -7.94 3.07
N GLY A 95 -5.18 -8.97 3.39
CA GLY A 95 -5.13 -10.21 2.64
C GLY A 95 -4.64 -11.38 3.50
N ALA A 96 -5.55 -12.27 3.91
CA ALA A 96 -5.20 -13.50 4.61
C ALA A 96 -5.00 -14.68 3.64
N ARG A 97 -4.51 -15.80 4.18
CA ARG A 97 -4.34 -17.08 3.46
C ARG A 97 -5.66 -17.57 2.84
N ALA A 98 -6.73 -17.50 3.62
CA ALA A 98 -8.10 -17.80 3.21
C ALA A 98 -8.88 -16.51 3.00
N SER A 99 -9.85 -16.53 2.07
CA SER A 99 -10.76 -15.39 1.90
C SER A 99 -11.63 -15.27 3.14
N MET A 100 -11.61 -14.11 3.78
CA MET A 100 -12.51 -13.80 4.89
C MET A 100 -13.29 -12.54 4.49
N PRO A 101 -14.56 -12.69 4.05
CA PRO A 101 -15.46 -11.55 3.91
C PRO A 101 -15.59 -10.82 5.26
N GLY A 102 -15.43 -9.49 5.26
CA GLY A 102 -15.51 -8.68 6.48
C GLY A 102 -14.19 -8.46 7.23
N MET A 103 -13.03 -8.89 6.70
CA MET A 103 -11.73 -8.42 7.18
C MET A 103 -11.52 -6.94 6.82
N MET A 104 -10.73 -6.24 7.66
CA MET A 104 -10.37 -4.81 7.59
C MET A 104 -10.50 -4.20 6.19
N ASP A 105 -11.27 -3.11 6.10
CA ASP A 105 -11.63 -2.47 4.84
C ASP A 105 -10.42 -1.92 4.08
N THR A 106 -10.60 -1.76 2.77
CA THR A 106 -9.57 -1.21 1.89
C THR A 106 -9.49 0.31 2.06
N ILE A 107 -8.29 0.82 2.33
CA ILE A 107 -8.01 2.26 2.32
C ILE A 107 -7.43 2.61 0.94
N LEU A 108 -8.05 3.58 0.26
CA LEU A 108 -7.52 4.16 -0.98
C LEU A 108 -6.99 5.56 -0.71
N ASN A 109 -6.14 6.06 -1.62
CA ASN A 109 -5.61 7.43 -1.62
C ASN A 109 -4.78 7.80 -0.38
N LEU A 110 -4.18 6.80 0.29
CA LEU A 110 -3.28 7.07 1.41
C LEU A 110 -2.06 7.84 0.90
N GLY A 111 -1.76 8.95 1.56
CA GLY A 111 -0.76 9.95 1.13
C GLY A 111 -1.36 11.33 0.84
N LEU A 112 -2.69 11.46 0.74
CA LEU A 112 -3.34 12.76 0.67
C LEU A 112 -3.32 13.48 2.03
N ASN A 113 -2.95 14.75 1.99
CA ASN A 113 -3.07 15.71 3.08
C ASN A 113 -3.33 17.11 2.48
N ASP A 114 -3.55 18.13 3.31
CA ASP A 114 -3.88 19.48 2.85
C ASP A 114 -2.85 20.04 1.85
N GLU A 115 -1.56 19.85 2.13
CA GLU A 115 -0.47 20.34 1.28
C GLU A 115 -0.43 19.62 -0.08
N VAL A 116 -0.52 18.28 -0.07
CA VAL A 116 -0.52 17.45 -1.27
C VAL A 116 -1.75 17.76 -2.14
N VAL A 117 -2.93 17.93 -1.54
CA VAL A 117 -4.17 18.29 -2.23
C VAL A 117 -4.02 19.65 -2.91
N ALA A 118 -3.58 20.67 -2.17
CA ALA A 118 -3.38 22.01 -2.72
C ALA A 118 -2.38 21.98 -3.88
N ALA A 119 -1.30 21.22 -3.74
CA ALA A 119 -0.27 21.16 -4.76
C ALA A 119 -0.70 20.37 -6.01
N MET A 120 -1.48 19.29 -5.85
CA MET A 120 -2.11 18.59 -6.98
C MET A 120 -3.03 19.52 -7.77
N ILE A 121 -3.86 20.31 -7.10
CA ILE A 121 -4.79 21.26 -7.74
C ILE A 121 -4.01 22.36 -8.45
N ALA A 122 -2.97 22.93 -7.83
CA ALA A 122 -2.15 23.98 -8.45
C ALA A 122 -1.48 23.53 -9.75
N GLY A 123 -1.19 22.22 -9.90
CA GLY A 123 -0.61 21.63 -11.10
C GLY A 123 -1.58 21.42 -12.27
N ASN A 124 -2.89 21.64 -12.09
CA ASN A 124 -3.90 21.38 -13.11
C ASN A 124 -5.08 22.37 -13.03
N SER A 125 -5.23 23.20 -14.06
CA SER A 125 -6.25 24.26 -14.10
C SER A 125 -7.67 23.77 -14.46
N ASP A 126 -7.90 22.48 -14.70
CA ASP A 126 -9.25 21.96 -14.97
C ASP A 126 -10.11 21.96 -13.69
N PRO A 127 -11.23 22.71 -13.64
CA PRO A 127 -12.12 22.71 -12.47
C PRO A 127 -12.69 21.33 -12.11
N LYS A 128 -12.80 20.42 -13.08
CA LYS A 128 -13.23 19.03 -12.81
C LYS A 128 -12.15 18.25 -12.07
N PHE A 129 -10.88 18.57 -12.31
CA PHE A 129 -9.77 17.96 -11.60
C PHE A 129 -9.72 18.42 -10.15
N GLU A 130 -9.92 19.71 -9.88
CA GLU A 130 -10.05 20.23 -8.51
C GLU A 130 -11.13 19.49 -7.72
N ARG A 131 -12.33 19.36 -8.32
CA ARG A 131 -13.43 18.58 -7.72
C ARG A 131 -13.01 17.13 -7.46
N PHE A 132 -12.31 16.49 -8.40
CA PHE A 132 -11.85 15.10 -8.27
C PHE A 132 -10.86 14.93 -7.10
N VAL A 133 -9.92 15.86 -6.94
CA VAL A 133 -8.94 15.81 -5.83
C VAL A 133 -9.65 15.95 -4.49
N TYR A 134 -10.54 16.94 -4.34
CA TYR A 134 -11.32 17.09 -3.10
C TYR A 134 -12.28 15.91 -2.84
N ASP A 135 -12.89 15.33 -3.87
CA ASP A 135 -13.71 14.12 -3.71
C ASP A 135 -12.87 12.93 -3.24
N SER A 136 -11.65 12.79 -3.76
CA SER A 136 -10.70 11.76 -3.35
C SER A 136 -10.22 11.99 -1.92
N TYR A 137 -9.97 13.24 -1.53
CA TYR A 137 -9.50 13.59 -0.19
C TYR A 137 -10.57 13.38 0.88
N ARG A 138 -11.81 13.85 0.66
CA ARG A 138 -12.90 13.61 1.61
C ARG A 138 -13.19 12.11 1.78
N ARG A 139 -13.09 11.32 0.70
CA ARG A 139 -13.26 9.86 0.76
C ARG A 139 -12.12 9.20 1.51
N PHE A 140 -10.88 9.65 1.29
CA PHE A 140 -9.73 9.18 2.07
C PHE A 140 -9.95 9.41 3.57
N ILE A 141 -10.32 10.64 3.97
CA ILE A 141 -10.59 10.96 5.38
C ILE A 141 -11.70 10.05 5.93
N GLN A 142 -12.79 9.85 5.18
CA GLN A 142 -13.89 8.99 5.59
C GLN A 142 -13.44 7.53 5.76
N MET A 143 -12.76 6.94 4.77
CA MET A 143 -12.28 5.55 4.82
C MET A 143 -11.22 5.36 5.92
N PHE A 144 -10.31 6.33 6.06
CA PHE A 144 -9.25 6.26 7.06
C PHE A 144 -9.82 6.33 8.48
N SER A 145 -10.73 7.26 8.75
CA SER A 145 -11.32 7.45 10.09
C SER A 145 -12.28 6.34 10.51
N ASP A 146 -12.85 5.61 9.55
CA ASP A 146 -13.70 4.44 9.83
C ASP A 146 -12.87 3.20 10.18
N VAL A 147 -11.66 3.09 9.60
CA VAL A 147 -10.79 1.91 9.71
C VAL A 147 -9.70 2.04 10.79
N VAL A 148 -9.20 3.26 11.04
CA VAL A 148 -8.06 3.58 11.92
C VAL A 148 -8.52 4.45 13.08
#